data_AF-A0A537GVY3-F1
#
_entry.id   AF-A0A537GVY3-F1
#
_cell.length_a   1.000
_cell.length_b   1.000
_cell.length_c   1.000
_cell.angle_alpha   90.00
_cell.angle_beta   90.00
_cell.angle_gamma   90.00
#
_symmetry.space_group_name_H-M   'P 1'
#
loop_
_entity.id
_entity.type
_entity.pdbx_description
1 polymer ?
#
loop_
_entity_poly.entity_id
_entity_poly.type
_entity_poly.pdbx_seq_one_letter_code
_entity_poly.pdbx_strand_id
1 'polypeptide(L)'
;MQYLSCRLKALPLIALSLLFLVPAMAFQTANASTVSNGDFQSQSFSKVVDWYDYVRQYAANNNLPQPNATEHAYIYTNYVNVGGFQLFYAGLVNATHNGTFVTIPIQTFFEHFKTVGGKDAITASSFISLVSFNESNADPYPNSPDKTDTVYASFSLGVNLTTITGHKLPGYVATSQITPLTQVDSQHYTWGLKYTNLNAIWWKINPDPFIPTADLVTPRGFAQYNELSFNYALAIDPTSKTATLTTSYTLGRMTDLYILSPTPAIHLNAAGTYNLTGYQISNQNIYQFLQSRQMKLSIVLGNKAILAGTVSDKDDSGASVDNSNSTDVTHTAVNTDASDGDKIFRADFGVKSKYQLYNYTADSSENTASPYSVNVRTVNVNAWAGNHAFWFQNRFMGFLPLFVANVDPGLIQQAKAGLIDFTVSDYLYIISYPTWGGYKIVHDPDYTAFYTPASNVGLLTAIFLAVAVAAGVGGLFAFLFRKRRAAGIAVSGVGPTGPSPTQDPTPSGPTIPGR
;
A
#
# COMPACT_ATOMS: atom_id res chain seq x y z
N MET A 1 19.55 -20.97 30.87
CA MET A 1 18.19 -20.57 30.41
C MET A 1 18.15 -19.23 29.65
N GLN A 2 19.22 -18.44 29.55
CA GLN A 2 19.24 -17.21 28.72
C GLN A 2 19.52 -17.46 27.21
N TYR A 3 20.12 -18.59 26.85
CA TYR A 3 20.48 -18.91 25.45
C TYR A 3 19.30 -19.39 24.57
N LEU A 4 18.18 -19.85 25.15
CA LEU A 4 16.97 -20.22 24.37
C LEU A 4 16.14 -19.00 23.95
N SER A 5 16.22 -17.86 24.65
CA SER A 5 15.36 -16.71 24.37
C SER A 5 15.82 -15.88 23.16
N CYS A 6 17.09 -15.98 22.75
CA CYS A 6 17.58 -15.32 21.55
C CYS A 6 17.24 -16.07 20.24
N ARG A 7 17.10 -17.41 20.27
CA ARG A 7 16.73 -18.18 19.07
C ARG A 7 15.26 -18.02 18.67
N LEU A 8 14.37 -17.81 19.64
CA LEU A 8 12.94 -17.52 19.39
C LEU A 8 12.68 -16.10 18.83
N LYS A 9 13.57 -15.14 19.11
CA LYS A 9 13.46 -13.75 18.63
C LYS A 9 13.89 -13.54 17.17
N ALA A 10 14.54 -14.52 16.55
CA ALA A 10 14.94 -14.45 15.15
C ALA A 10 13.96 -15.18 14.21
N LEU A 11 13.02 -15.95 14.75
CA LEU A 11 12.17 -16.88 14.00
C LEU A 11 11.27 -16.23 12.93
N PRO A 12 10.69 -15.03 13.08
CA PRO A 12 9.85 -14.46 12.02
C PRO A 12 10.63 -13.74 10.93
N LEU A 13 11.80 -13.16 11.23
CA LEU A 13 12.72 -12.65 10.20
C LEU A 13 13.41 -13.79 9.45
N ILE A 14 13.70 -14.88 10.17
CA ILE A 14 14.17 -16.13 9.59
C ILE A 14 13.05 -16.83 8.81
N ALA A 15 11.78 -16.76 9.25
CA ALA A 15 10.62 -17.24 8.50
C ALA A 15 10.38 -16.40 7.24
N LEU A 16 10.58 -15.08 7.28
CA LEU A 16 10.56 -14.21 6.10
C LEU A 16 11.72 -14.52 5.14
N SER A 17 12.88 -14.97 5.63
CA SER A 17 13.99 -15.41 4.76
C SER A 17 13.87 -16.86 4.28
N LEU A 18 13.28 -17.75 5.08
CA LEU A 18 12.98 -19.17 4.76
C LEU A 18 11.76 -19.29 3.84
N LEU A 19 10.89 -18.28 3.84
CA LEU A 19 9.81 -18.06 2.87
C LEU A 19 10.29 -18.11 1.40
N PHE A 20 11.58 -17.84 1.16
CA PHE A 20 12.21 -17.84 -0.16
C PHE A 20 13.13 -19.05 -0.42
N LEU A 21 13.13 -20.06 0.46
CA LEU A 21 13.91 -21.29 0.33
C LEU A 21 13.04 -22.52 -0.03
N VAL A 22 11.76 -22.31 -0.35
CA VAL A 22 10.78 -23.37 -0.62
C VAL A 22 10.83 -23.78 -2.11
N PRO A 23 10.76 -25.08 -2.46
CA PRO A 23 10.75 -25.52 -3.85
C PRO A 23 9.55 -24.97 -4.61
N ALA A 24 9.80 -24.55 -5.85
CA ALA A 24 8.83 -23.95 -6.76
C ALA A 24 7.54 -24.77 -6.91
N MET A 25 6.40 -24.13 -6.61
CA MET A 25 5.11 -24.61 -7.12
C MET A 25 4.93 -24.15 -8.57
N ALA A 26 4.19 -24.92 -9.35
CA ALA A 26 4.04 -24.71 -10.79
C ALA A 26 3.55 -23.28 -11.12
N PHE A 27 4.28 -22.67 -12.06
CA PHE A 27 4.05 -21.35 -12.63
C PHE A 27 2.63 -21.25 -13.19
N GLN A 28 1.89 -20.22 -12.82
CA GLN A 28 0.83 -19.71 -13.68
C GLN A 28 1.39 -18.47 -14.36
N THR A 29 2.06 -18.68 -15.51
CA THR A 29 2.49 -17.58 -16.37
C THR A 29 1.25 -16.76 -16.72
N ALA A 30 1.19 -15.51 -16.26
CA ALA A 30 0.23 -14.59 -16.84
C ALA A 30 0.71 -14.27 -18.26
N ASN A 31 -0.21 -14.23 -19.22
CA ASN A 31 0.13 -13.78 -20.57
C ASN A 31 0.49 -12.29 -20.50
N ALA A 32 1.79 -11.99 -20.50
CA ALA A 32 2.29 -10.63 -20.52
C ALA A 32 2.28 -10.07 -21.94
N SER A 33 1.82 -8.83 -22.05
CA SER A 33 1.95 -7.99 -23.24
C SER A 33 3.08 -7.00 -23.04
N THR A 34 3.68 -6.55 -24.13
CA THR A 34 4.62 -5.42 -24.10
C THR A 34 3.86 -4.10 -24.10
N VAL A 35 4.35 -3.14 -23.31
CA VAL A 35 3.96 -1.73 -23.42
C VAL A 35 4.89 -1.05 -24.39
N SER A 36 4.32 -0.30 -25.32
CA SER A 36 5.01 0.46 -26.34
C SER A 36 4.62 1.93 -26.27
N ASN A 37 5.43 2.80 -26.87
CA ASN A 37 5.11 4.22 -26.97
C ASN A 37 3.77 4.47 -27.69
N GLY A 38 3.39 3.59 -28.63
CA GLY A 38 2.12 3.70 -29.36
C GLY A 38 0.89 3.46 -28.49
N ASP A 39 1.02 2.72 -27.38
CA ASP A 39 -0.11 2.46 -26.49
C ASP A 39 -0.61 3.75 -25.84
N PHE A 40 0.30 4.63 -25.45
CA PHE A 40 -0.04 5.93 -24.84
C PHE A 40 -0.55 6.98 -25.83
N GLN A 41 -0.47 6.70 -27.14
CA GLN A 41 -1.14 7.52 -28.16
C GLN A 41 -2.60 7.12 -28.35
N SER A 42 -3.01 5.97 -27.82
CA SER A 42 -4.39 5.51 -27.87
C SER A 42 -5.24 6.23 -26.82
N GLN A 43 -6.54 6.35 -27.10
CA GLN A 43 -7.50 6.89 -26.13
C GLN A 43 -7.54 6.05 -24.84
N SER A 44 -7.37 4.74 -24.95
CA SER A 44 -7.23 3.86 -23.80
C SER A 44 -6.47 2.59 -24.16
N PHE A 45 -5.91 1.93 -23.15
CA PHE A 45 -5.45 0.55 -23.26
C PHE A 45 -5.59 -0.19 -21.93
N SER A 46 -5.58 -1.52 -22.00
CA SER A 46 -5.63 -2.40 -20.84
C SER A 46 -4.75 -3.61 -21.11
N LYS A 47 -3.74 -3.83 -20.26
CA LYS A 47 -2.73 -4.88 -20.46
C LYS A 47 -2.28 -5.49 -19.15
N VAL A 48 -1.88 -6.75 -19.19
CA VAL A 48 -1.00 -7.32 -18.16
C VAL A 48 0.42 -7.25 -18.69
N VAL A 49 1.33 -6.68 -17.92
CA VAL A 49 2.71 -6.39 -18.35
C VAL A 49 3.66 -7.05 -17.38
N ASP A 50 4.67 -7.77 -17.91
CA ASP A 50 5.81 -8.16 -17.08
C ASP A 50 6.81 -7.01 -17.00
N TRP A 51 6.90 -6.39 -15.82
CA TRP A 51 7.80 -5.26 -15.60
C TRP A 51 9.26 -5.65 -15.58
N TYR A 52 9.59 -6.92 -15.35
CA TYR A 52 10.97 -7.37 -15.46
C TYR A 52 11.46 -7.37 -16.90
N ASP A 53 10.60 -7.65 -17.88
CA ASP A 53 10.97 -7.52 -19.30
C ASP A 53 11.39 -6.08 -19.62
N TYR A 54 10.61 -5.11 -19.15
CA TYR A 54 10.93 -3.70 -19.33
C TYR A 54 12.24 -3.32 -18.63
N VAL A 55 12.44 -3.70 -17.37
CA VAL A 55 13.65 -3.34 -16.64
C VAL A 55 14.88 -4.03 -17.20
N ARG A 56 14.77 -5.27 -17.68
CA ARG A 56 15.85 -5.94 -18.41
C ARG A 56 16.20 -5.16 -19.69
N GLN A 57 15.21 -4.69 -20.45
CA GLN A 57 15.43 -3.86 -21.63
C GLN A 57 16.09 -2.51 -21.28
N TYR A 58 15.60 -1.81 -20.26
CA TYR A 58 16.18 -0.54 -19.81
C TYR A 58 17.63 -0.73 -19.33
N ALA A 59 17.89 -1.75 -18.52
CA ALA A 59 19.22 -2.06 -18.02
C ALA A 59 20.19 -2.40 -19.17
N ALA A 60 19.74 -3.15 -20.18
CA ALA A 60 20.50 -3.39 -21.41
C ALA A 60 20.88 -2.08 -22.12
N ASN A 61 19.91 -1.20 -22.32
CA ASN A 61 20.09 0.07 -23.03
C ASN A 61 21.00 1.07 -22.30
N ASN A 62 21.14 0.93 -20.97
CA ASN A 62 21.91 1.84 -20.12
C ASN A 62 23.18 1.22 -19.52
N ASN A 63 23.60 0.04 -20.00
CA ASN A 63 24.77 -0.69 -19.49
C ASN A 63 24.72 -0.97 -17.98
N LEU A 64 23.52 -1.26 -17.45
CA LEU A 64 23.31 -1.64 -16.05
C LEU A 64 23.17 -3.16 -15.92
N PRO A 65 23.49 -3.75 -14.75
CA PRO A 65 23.22 -5.15 -14.48
C PRO A 65 21.72 -5.46 -14.66
N GLN A 66 21.41 -6.46 -15.47
CA GLN A 66 20.04 -6.90 -15.69
C GLN A 66 19.54 -7.77 -14.52
N PRO A 67 18.27 -7.65 -14.12
CA PRO A 67 17.62 -8.61 -13.22
C PRO A 67 17.64 -10.03 -13.79
N ASN A 68 17.45 -11.04 -12.93
CA ASN A 68 17.46 -12.44 -13.37
C ASN A 68 16.24 -12.72 -14.27
N ALA A 69 16.43 -13.49 -15.33
CA ALA A 69 15.38 -13.83 -16.29
C ALA A 69 14.23 -14.65 -15.68
N THR A 70 14.47 -15.35 -14.56
CA THR A 70 13.44 -16.12 -13.84
C THR A 70 12.57 -15.25 -12.92
N GLU A 71 12.87 -13.96 -12.83
CA GLU A 71 12.13 -13.01 -12.02
C GLU A 71 11.13 -12.25 -12.89
N HIS A 72 9.91 -12.12 -12.37
CA HIS A 72 8.78 -11.54 -13.07
C HIS A 72 7.94 -10.69 -12.13
N ALA A 73 7.29 -9.65 -12.64
CA ALA A 73 6.30 -8.85 -11.92
C ALA A 73 5.20 -8.46 -12.88
N TYR A 74 4.12 -9.24 -12.86
CA TYR A 74 2.97 -9.03 -13.71
C TYR A 74 2.06 -8.00 -13.06
N ILE A 75 1.88 -6.87 -13.74
CA ILE A 75 1.00 -5.80 -13.29
C ILE A 75 -0.08 -5.60 -14.33
N TYR A 76 -1.32 -5.55 -13.86
CA TYR A 76 -2.46 -5.15 -14.65
C TYR A 76 -2.48 -3.62 -14.72
N THR A 77 -2.37 -3.08 -15.92
CA THR A 77 -2.32 -1.65 -16.16
C THR A 77 -3.46 -1.22 -17.07
N ASN A 78 -4.07 -0.09 -16.71
CA ASN A 78 -5.08 0.56 -17.53
C ASN A 78 -4.67 2.00 -17.76
N TYR A 79 -4.92 2.50 -18.97
CA TYR A 79 -4.67 3.88 -19.36
C TYR A 79 -5.92 4.44 -20.01
N VAL A 80 -6.23 5.70 -19.67
CA VAL A 80 -7.29 6.49 -20.29
C VAL A 80 -6.71 7.87 -20.60
N ASN A 81 -6.94 8.37 -21.82
CA ASN A 81 -6.52 9.68 -22.30
C ASN A 81 -7.68 10.30 -23.09
N VAL A 82 -8.45 11.15 -22.43
CA VAL A 82 -9.65 11.76 -22.99
C VAL A 82 -9.66 13.24 -22.66
N GLY A 83 -9.71 14.08 -23.68
CA GLY A 83 -9.98 15.50 -23.49
C GLY A 83 -8.93 16.26 -22.69
N GLY A 84 -7.67 15.79 -22.66
CA GLY A 84 -6.61 16.42 -21.85
C GLY A 84 -6.51 15.88 -20.41
N PHE A 85 -7.41 14.98 -20.00
CA PHE A 85 -7.30 14.21 -18.77
C PHE A 85 -6.66 12.84 -19.06
N GLN A 86 -5.66 12.47 -18.27
CA GLN A 86 -4.97 11.19 -18.36
C GLN A 86 -5.05 10.45 -17.03
N LEU A 87 -5.41 9.18 -17.07
CA LEU A 87 -5.40 8.28 -15.91
C LEU A 87 -4.58 7.04 -16.24
N PHE A 88 -3.74 6.61 -15.29
CA PHE A 88 -3.04 5.34 -15.34
C PHE A 88 -3.22 4.58 -14.04
N TYR A 89 -3.71 3.36 -14.16
CA TYR A 89 -3.90 2.45 -13.04
C TYR A 89 -2.84 1.34 -13.10
N ALA A 90 -2.36 0.91 -11.94
CA ALA A 90 -1.44 -0.21 -11.77
C ALA A 90 -1.87 -1.08 -10.59
N GLY A 91 -2.18 -2.35 -10.87
CA GLY A 91 -2.49 -3.37 -9.87
C GLY A 91 -1.58 -4.59 -10.01
N LEU A 92 -0.93 -5.03 -8.92
CA LEU A 92 -0.08 -6.22 -8.96
C LEU A 92 -0.93 -7.48 -9.14
N VAL A 93 -0.69 -8.25 -10.20
CA VAL A 93 -1.31 -9.56 -10.44
C VAL A 93 -0.56 -10.61 -9.62
N ASN A 94 0.73 -10.78 -9.91
CA ASN A 94 1.65 -11.58 -9.12
C ASN A 94 3.11 -11.20 -9.45
N ALA A 95 4.02 -11.62 -8.60
CA ALA A 95 5.45 -11.52 -8.83
C ALA A 95 6.15 -12.84 -8.55
N THR A 96 7.25 -13.09 -9.24
CA THR A 96 8.12 -14.25 -9.07
C THR A 96 9.52 -13.79 -8.67
N HIS A 97 10.08 -14.41 -7.65
CA HIS A 97 11.47 -14.20 -7.28
C HIS A 97 12.08 -15.50 -6.73
N ASN A 98 13.29 -15.86 -7.17
CA ASN A 98 13.96 -17.13 -6.82
C ASN A 98 13.05 -18.36 -6.95
N GLY A 99 12.18 -18.38 -7.98
CA GLY A 99 11.22 -19.47 -8.20
C GLY A 99 10.05 -19.52 -7.20
N THR A 100 9.91 -18.52 -6.34
CA THR A 100 8.76 -18.36 -5.42
C THR A 100 7.82 -17.28 -5.94
N PHE A 101 6.51 -17.54 -5.88
CA PHE A 101 5.49 -16.58 -6.26
C PHE A 101 4.95 -15.84 -5.05
N VAL A 102 4.62 -14.58 -5.26
CA VAL A 102 3.91 -13.76 -4.29
C VAL A 102 2.86 -12.92 -4.98
N THR A 103 1.67 -12.88 -4.41
CA THR A 103 0.62 -11.93 -4.78
C THR A 103 0.34 -11.04 -3.58
N ILE A 104 0.55 -9.74 -3.75
CA ILE A 104 0.32 -8.71 -2.72
C ILE A 104 -0.70 -7.73 -3.30
N PRO A 105 -1.73 -7.32 -2.55
CA PRO A 105 -2.70 -6.33 -2.98
C PRO A 105 -2.03 -4.95 -3.01
N ILE A 106 -1.42 -4.63 -4.14
CA ILE A 106 -0.86 -3.30 -4.44
C ILE A 106 -1.74 -2.71 -5.52
N GLN A 107 -2.30 -1.53 -5.24
CA GLN A 107 -3.27 -0.83 -6.08
C GLN A 107 -2.96 0.65 -6.05
N THR A 108 -2.69 1.22 -7.22
CA THR A 108 -2.41 2.64 -7.37
C THR A 108 -3.02 3.15 -8.65
N PHE A 109 -3.58 4.36 -8.61
CA PHE A 109 -3.86 5.12 -9.82
C PHE A 109 -3.15 6.47 -9.76
N PHE A 110 -2.80 6.97 -10.93
CA PHE A 110 -2.19 8.25 -11.19
C PHE A 110 -3.06 9.01 -12.17
N GLU A 111 -3.21 10.30 -11.95
CA GLU A 111 -3.90 11.18 -12.88
C GLU A 111 -2.96 12.32 -13.26
N HIS A 112 -3.03 12.72 -14.51
CA HIS A 112 -2.33 13.88 -15.03
C HIS A 112 -3.28 14.71 -15.88
N PHE A 113 -3.30 16.02 -15.64
CA PHE A 113 -4.18 16.94 -16.33
C PHE A 113 -3.69 18.38 -16.15
N LYS A 114 -4.23 19.28 -16.99
CA LYS A 114 -4.15 20.72 -16.73
C LYS A 114 -5.34 21.14 -15.87
N THR A 115 -5.10 21.89 -14.79
CA THR A 115 -6.15 22.47 -13.93
C THR A 115 -7.03 23.45 -14.70
N VAL A 116 -8.12 23.94 -14.08
CA VAL A 116 -8.98 24.97 -14.69
C VAL A 116 -8.23 26.27 -14.94
N GLY A 117 -7.27 26.63 -14.07
CA GLY A 117 -6.34 27.73 -14.25
C GLY A 117 -5.15 27.44 -15.18
N GLY A 118 -5.07 26.24 -15.77
CA GLY A 118 -4.10 25.89 -16.80
C GLY A 118 -2.75 25.34 -16.31
N LYS A 119 -2.62 25.05 -15.01
CA LYS A 119 -1.40 24.49 -14.41
C LYS A 119 -1.33 22.98 -14.63
N ASP A 120 -0.13 22.42 -14.81
CA ASP A 120 0.05 20.97 -14.87
C ASP A 120 -0.03 20.36 -13.46
N ALA A 121 -0.92 19.38 -13.29
CA ALA A 121 -1.17 18.69 -12.03
C ALA A 121 -1.00 17.18 -12.20
N ILE A 122 -0.41 16.55 -11.19
CA ILE A 122 -0.33 15.09 -11.05
C ILE A 122 -0.92 14.71 -9.70
N THR A 123 -1.88 13.78 -9.69
CA THR A 123 -2.42 13.19 -8.46
C THR A 123 -2.12 11.70 -8.44
N ALA A 124 -2.04 11.13 -7.24
CA ALA A 124 -1.90 9.69 -7.06
C ALA A 124 -2.62 9.24 -5.79
N SER A 125 -3.28 8.09 -5.85
CA SER A 125 -3.85 7.41 -4.69
C SER A 125 -3.41 5.96 -4.63
N SER A 126 -3.08 5.47 -3.44
CA SER A 126 -2.65 4.09 -3.24
C SER A 126 -3.28 3.45 -2.01
N PHE A 127 -3.63 2.18 -2.14
CA PHE A 127 -3.93 1.31 -1.00
C PHE A 127 -2.63 0.99 -0.24
N ILE A 128 -2.66 1.13 1.08
CA ILE A 128 -1.49 0.89 1.93
C ILE A 128 -1.64 -0.42 2.70
N SER A 129 -2.68 -0.55 3.52
CA SER A 129 -2.83 -1.70 4.43
C SER A 129 -4.23 -1.76 5.04
N LEU A 130 -4.58 -2.95 5.55
CA LEU A 130 -5.67 -3.10 6.52
C LEU A 130 -5.11 -2.95 7.93
N VAL A 131 -5.86 -2.25 8.78
CA VAL A 131 -5.55 -2.07 10.19
C VAL A 131 -6.71 -2.61 11.01
N SER A 132 -6.43 -3.32 12.09
CA SER A 132 -7.44 -3.77 13.05
C SER A 132 -7.09 -3.22 14.40
N PHE A 133 -8.10 -2.82 15.16
CA PHE A 133 -7.90 -2.16 16.44
C PHE A 133 -9.04 -2.46 17.38
N ASN A 134 -8.78 -2.31 18.67
CA ASN A 134 -9.80 -2.27 19.69
C ASN A 134 -9.54 -1.07 20.59
N GLU A 135 -10.61 -0.37 20.92
CA GLU A 135 -10.53 0.93 21.58
C GLU A 135 -10.08 0.84 23.03
N SER A 136 -9.39 1.89 23.47
CA SER A 136 -9.22 2.18 24.88
C SER A 136 -10.39 3.02 25.42
N ASN A 137 -10.53 3.11 26.75
CA ASN A 137 -11.59 3.91 27.38
C ASN A 137 -11.39 5.43 27.24
N ALA A 138 -10.26 5.88 26.69
CA ALA A 138 -9.88 7.29 26.57
C ALA A 138 -9.33 7.58 25.16
N ASP A 139 -10.19 7.33 24.18
CA ASP A 139 -9.90 7.43 22.74
C ASP A 139 -10.06 8.89 22.26
N PRO A 140 -8.97 9.59 21.87
CA PRO A 140 -9.04 10.94 21.29
C PRO A 140 -9.69 10.96 19.90
N TYR A 141 -9.79 9.83 19.20
CA TYR A 141 -10.43 9.72 17.89
C TYR A 141 -11.44 8.55 17.85
N PRO A 142 -12.59 8.67 18.54
CA PRO A 142 -13.54 7.57 18.67
C PRO A 142 -13.88 6.90 17.34
N ASN A 143 -13.85 5.58 17.36
CA ASN A 143 -14.06 4.68 16.23
C ASN A 143 -13.01 4.79 15.11
N SER A 144 -11.81 5.23 15.43
CA SER A 144 -10.68 5.29 14.52
C SER A 144 -9.38 4.95 15.24
N PRO A 145 -8.50 4.10 14.69
CA PRO A 145 -7.35 3.57 15.43
C PRO A 145 -6.39 4.69 15.83
N ASP A 146 -5.94 4.72 17.08
CA ASP A 146 -4.94 5.68 17.52
C ASP A 146 -3.89 5.15 18.52
N LYS A 147 -3.08 6.05 19.08
CA LYS A 147 -1.96 5.72 19.96
C LYS A 147 -2.37 5.14 21.32
N THR A 148 -3.62 5.35 21.74
CA THR A 148 -4.17 4.82 22.99
C THR A 148 -4.71 3.41 22.82
N ASP A 149 -5.00 3.03 21.58
CA ASP A 149 -5.58 1.74 21.23
C ASP A 149 -4.55 0.62 21.17
N THR A 150 -5.08 -0.60 21.16
CA THR A 150 -4.29 -1.73 20.68
C THR A 150 -4.51 -1.89 19.18
N VAL A 151 -3.49 -1.52 18.41
CA VAL A 151 -3.55 -1.47 16.94
C VAL A 151 -2.69 -2.57 16.33
N TYR A 152 -3.21 -3.19 15.28
CA TYR A 152 -2.54 -4.19 14.47
C TYR A 152 -2.56 -3.79 13.01
N ALA A 153 -1.39 -3.75 12.37
CA ALA A 153 -1.27 -3.52 10.94
C ALA A 153 -1.06 -4.83 10.21
N SER A 154 -1.69 -4.96 9.04
CA SER A 154 -1.54 -6.13 8.18
C SER A 154 -0.49 -5.93 7.10
N PHE A 155 0.18 -7.02 6.77
CA PHE A 155 0.84 -7.19 5.48
C PHE A 155 0.25 -8.43 4.81
N SER A 156 -0.34 -8.23 3.65
CA SER A 156 -0.93 -9.33 2.90
C SER A 156 0.14 -10.06 2.11
N LEU A 157 0.23 -11.38 2.27
CA LEU A 157 1.16 -12.27 1.59
C LEU A 157 0.39 -13.37 0.84
N GLY A 158 0.62 -13.48 -0.46
CA GLY A 158 0.26 -14.64 -1.25
C GLY A 158 1.36 -15.71 -1.25
N VAL A 159 1.78 -16.19 -0.07
CA VAL A 159 2.85 -17.19 0.07
C VAL A 159 2.33 -18.43 0.78
N ASN A 160 2.70 -19.63 0.32
CA ASN A 160 2.34 -20.87 0.99
C ASN A 160 3.18 -21.07 2.28
N LEU A 161 2.56 -21.00 3.46
CA LEU A 161 3.25 -21.12 4.77
C LEU A 161 3.32 -22.56 5.32
N THR A 162 2.73 -23.56 4.65
CA THR A 162 2.66 -24.94 5.18
C THR A 162 4.05 -25.54 5.45
N THR A 163 5.06 -25.14 4.68
CA THR A 163 6.44 -25.62 4.81
C THR A 163 7.24 -24.95 5.92
N ILE A 164 6.77 -23.83 6.46
CA ILE A 164 7.55 -22.94 7.34
C ILE A 164 7.18 -23.16 8.81
N THR A 165 5.91 -23.44 9.06
CA THR A 165 5.41 -23.59 10.43
C THR A 165 5.44 -25.03 10.91
N GLY A 166 5.67 -26.01 10.02
CA GLY A 166 5.66 -27.44 10.36
C GLY A 166 4.28 -27.97 10.78
N HIS A 167 3.25 -27.13 10.72
CA HIS A 167 1.85 -27.46 11.01
C HIS A 167 1.05 -27.53 9.70
N LYS A 168 -0.06 -28.27 9.67
CA LYS A 168 -1.02 -28.28 8.56
C LYS A 168 -1.76 -26.93 8.48
N LEU A 169 -1.04 -25.86 8.18
CA LEU A 169 -1.61 -24.59 7.80
C LEU A 169 -2.02 -24.66 6.32
N PRO A 170 -3.22 -24.17 5.93
CA PRO A 170 -3.67 -24.18 4.54
C PRO A 170 -2.64 -23.57 3.57
N GLY A 171 -2.65 -24.03 2.32
CA GLY A 171 -1.82 -23.48 1.26
C GLY A 171 -2.25 -22.05 0.92
N TYR A 172 -1.53 -21.09 1.47
CA TYR A 172 -1.86 -19.66 1.48
C TYR A 172 -1.46 -18.91 0.19
N VAL A 173 -1.83 -19.44 -0.98
CA VAL A 173 -1.54 -18.78 -2.27
C VAL A 173 -2.72 -17.87 -2.63
N ALA A 174 -2.50 -16.56 -2.51
CA ALA A 174 -3.46 -15.59 -3.03
C ALA A 174 -3.47 -15.63 -4.55
N THR A 175 -4.64 -15.50 -5.15
CA THR A 175 -4.81 -15.39 -6.60
C THR A 175 -5.45 -14.05 -6.94
N SER A 176 -5.11 -13.52 -8.11
CA SER A 176 -5.70 -12.28 -8.62
C SER A 176 -6.57 -12.55 -9.84
N GLN A 177 -7.72 -11.91 -9.92
CA GLN A 177 -8.65 -11.96 -11.04
C GLN A 177 -8.91 -10.54 -11.54
N ILE A 178 -8.62 -10.30 -12.81
CA ILE A 178 -8.82 -9.01 -13.48
C ILE A 178 -10.30 -8.83 -13.82
N THR A 179 -10.83 -7.65 -13.52
CA THR A 179 -12.02 -7.11 -14.18
C THR A 179 -11.53 -6.23 -15.34
N PRO A 180 -11.74 -6.66 -16.60
CA PRO A 180 -11.21 -5.96 -17.77
C PRO A 180 -11.70 -4.51 -17.86
N LEU A 181 -10.85 -3.63 -18.41
CA LEU A 181 -11.26 -2.28 -18.76
C LEU A 181 -12.40 -2.33 -19.78
N THR A 182 -13.56 -1.82 -19.39
CA THR A 182 -14.72 -1.70 -20.25
C THR A 182 -15.01 -0.22 -20.45
N GLN A 183 -15.03 0.19 -21.72
CA GLN A 183 -15.46 1.51 -22.13
C GLN A 183 -16.97 1.46 -22.40
N VAL A 184 -17.77 2.17 -21.61
CA VAL A 184 -19.23 2.23 -21.77
C VAL A 184 -19.60 3.20 -22.89
N ASP A 185 -18.89 4.32 -22.98
CA ASP A 185 -18.96 5.30 -24.06
C ASP A 185 -17.63 6.09 -24.14
N SER A 186 -17.58 7.24 -24.84
CA SER A 186 -16.35 8.02 -24.99
C SER A 186 -15.81 8.64 -23.69
N GLN A 187 -16.57 8.63 -22.60
CA GLN A 187 -16.32 9.35 -21.35
C GLN A 187 -16.42 8.48 -20.10
N HIS A 188 -16.97 7.27 -20.20
CA HIS A 188 -17.21 6.37 -19.07
C HIS A 188 -16.41 5.06 -19.20
N TYR A 189 -15.66 4.73 -18.14
CA TYR A 189 -14.78 3.57 -18.10
C TYR A 189 -14.94 2.81 -16.78
N THR A 190 -14.85 1.49 -16.80
CA THR A 190 -14.85 0.65 -15.60
C THR A 190 -13.77 -0.42 -15.65
N TRP A 191 -13.13 -0.72 -14.52
CA TRP A 191 -12.14 -1.79 -14.40
C TRP A 191 -11.97 -2.21 -12.93
N GLY A 192 -11.18 -3.24 -12.67
CA GLY A 192 -10.86 -3.62 -11.31
C GLY A 192 -9.89 -4.79 -11.19
N LEU A 193 -9.49 -5.08 -9.96
CA LEU A 193 -8.68 -6.24 -9.61
C LEU A 193 -9.19 -6.85 -8.31
N LYS A 194 -9.46 -8.14 -8.35
CA LYS A 194 -9.94 -8.94 -7.22
C LYS A 194 -8.86 -9.89 -6.77
N TYR A 195 -8.52 -9.86 -5.50
CA TYR A 195 -7.67 -10.85 -4.85
C TYR A 195 -8.56 -11.84 -4.10
N THR A 196 -8.28 -13.13 -4.21
CA THR A 196 -8.94 -14.21 -3.45
C THR A 196 -7.91 -15.05 -2.72
N ASN A 197 -8.36 -15.74 -1.65
CA ASN A 197 -7.47 -16.46 -0.74
C ASN A 197 -6.36 -15.56 -0.18
N LEU A 198 -6.70 -14.31 0.12
CA LEU A 198 -5.76 -13.32 0.60
C LEU A 198 -5.37 -13.63 2.04
N ASN A 199 -4.08 -13.80 2.30
CA ASN A 199 -3.58 -14.05 3.64
C ASN A 199 -2.88 -12.81 4.15
N ALA A 200 -3.08 -12.48 5.41
CA ALA A 200 -2.52 -11.32 6.06
C ALA A 200 -1.80 -11.73 7.33
N ILE A 201 -0.54 -11.32 7.45
CA ILE A 201 0.18 -11.34 8.73
C ILE A 201 -0.14 -10.05 9.47
N TRP A 202 -0.42 -10.15 10.76
CA TRP A 202 -0.76 -9.02 11.62
C TRP A 202 0.34 -8.79 12.66
N TRP A 203 0.86 -7.56 12.72
CA TRP A 203 1.81 -7.13 13.76
C TRP A 203 1.19 -6.04 14.62
N LYS A 204 1.55 -6.04 15.90
CA LYS A 204 1.19 -4.94 16.79
C LYS A 204 1.98 -3.71 16.41
N ILE A 205 1.28 -2.59 16.27
CA ILE A 205 1.87 -1.28 16.02
C ILE A 205 1.43 -0.27 17.09
N ASN A 206 2.19 0.80 17.24
CA ASN A 206 1.80 2.00 17.97
C ASN A 206 1.93 3.21 17.03
N PRO A 207 0.81 3.82 16.62
CA PRO A 207 0.80 5.01 15.77
C PRO A 207 0.93 6.29 16.62
N ASP A 208 2.02 6.40 17.39
CA ASP A 208 2.35 7.63 18.13
C ASP A 208 3.25 8.53 17.26
N PRO A 209 2.90 9.80 17.03
CA PRO A 209 3.71 10.72 16.21
C PRO A 209 5.11 10.99 16.77
N PHE A 210 5.35 10.82 18.07
CA PHE A 210 6.65 11.04 18.69
C PHE A 210 7.50 9.77 18.73
N ILE A 211 6.86 8.60 18.86
CA ILE A 211 7.55 7.30 18.99
C ILE A 211 6.77 6.22 18.22
N PRO A 212 6.74 6.27 16.87
CA PRO A 212 6.06 5.26 16.07
C PRO A 212 6.82 3.93 16.18
N THR A 213 6.15 2.85 16.58
CA THR A 213 6.81 1.55 16.78
C THR A 213 6.01 0.37 16.23
N ALA A 214 6.73 -0.67 15.81
CA ALA A 214 6.15 -1.93 15.38
C ALA A 214 6.88 -3.09 16.05
N ASP A 215 6.13 -4.05 16.57
CA ASP A 215 6.70 -5.34 16.96
C ASP A 215 6.78 -6.25 15.74
N LEU A 216 7.78 -6.02 14.90
CA LEU A 216 8.04 -6.86 13.72
C LEU A 216 8.68 -8.21 14.09
N VAL A 217 9.06 -8.39 15.36
CA VAL A 217 9.72 -9.59 15.88
C VAL A 217 8.71 -10.66 16.30
N THR A 218 7.46 -10.31 16.57
CA THR A 218 6.45 -11.31 16.96
C THR A 218 5.14 -11.03 16.23
N PRO A 219 4.87 -11.71 15.09
CA PRO A 219 3.53 -11.63 14.48
C PRO A 219 2.49 -12.08 15.51
N ARG A 220 1.37 -11.37 15.55
CA ARG A 220 0.29 -11.59 16.52
C ARG A 220 -0.75 -12.55 15.97
N GLY A 221 -0.96 -12.53 14.66
CA GLY A 221 -1.79 -13.51 14.01
C GLY A 221 -1.63 -13.58 12.50
N PHE A 222 -2.28 -14.60 11.93
CA PHE A 222 -2.50 -14.75 10.51
C PHE A 222 -3.99 -14.77 10.25
N ALA A 223 -4.46 -14.06 9.24
CA ALA A 223 -5.86 -14.10 8.82
C ALA A 223 -5.97 -14.45 7.35
N GLN A 224 -7.03 -15.17 6.98
CA GLN A 224 -7.42 -15.39 5.59
C GLN A 224 -8.74 -14.70 5.31
N TYR A 225 -8.79 -14.02 4.17
CA TYR A 225 -9.97 -13.35 3.64
C TYR A 225 -10.41 -14.05 2.35
N ASN A 226 -11.73 -14.20 2.16
CA ASN A 226 -12.23 -14.80 0.91
C ASN A 226 -11.96 -13.88 -0.30
N GLU A 227 -12.03 -12.56 -0.12
CA GLU A 227 -11.68 -11.59 -1.16
C GLU A 227 -11.14 -10.27 -0.62
N LEU A 228 -10.38 -9.57 -1.46
CA LEU A 228 -10.14 -8.14 -1.39
C LEU A 228 -10.22 -7.60 -2.81
N SER A 229 -11.22 -6.79 -3.13
CA SER A 229 -11.47 -6.33 -4.50
C SER A 229 -11.46 -4.81 -4.58
N PHE A 230 -10.88 -4.30 -5.65
CA PHE A 230 -10.82 -2.89 -5.97
C PHE A 230 -11.46 -2.69 -7.34
N ASN A 231 -12.57 -1.97 -7.38
CA ASN A 231 -13.26 -1.62 -8.62
C ASN A 231 -13.23 -0.10 -8.80
N TYR A 232 -13.19 0.33 -10.04
CA TYR A 232 -13.07 1.71 -10.43
C TYR A 232 -14.08 2.01 -11.54
N ALA A 233 -14.76 3.14 -11.42
CA ALA A 233 -15.62 3.71 -12.44
C ALA A 233 -15.22 5.17 -12.66
N LEU A 234 -14.71 5.48 -13.85
CA LEU A 234 -14.29 6.82 -14.26
C LEU A 234 -15.38 7.43 -15.13
N ALA A 235 -15.80 8.64 -14.79
CA ALA A 235 -16.68 9.49 -15.57
C ALA A 235 -15.99 10.82 -15.88
N ILE A 236 -15.86 11.17 -17.16
CA ILE A 236 -15.19 12.40 -17.60
C ILE A 236 -16.24 13.34 -18.19
N ASP A 237 -16.47 14.49 -17.55
CA ASP A 237 -17.40 15.51 -18.00
C ASP A 237 -16.65 16.79 -18.41
N PRO A 238 -16.47 17.03 -19.72
CA PRO A 238 -15.84 18.25 -20.22
C PRO A 238 -16.66 19.52 -19.97
N THR A 239 -17.99 19.42 -19.82
CA THR A 239 -18.86 20.57 -19.60
C THR A 239 -18.71 21.09 -18.17
N SER A 240 -18.72 20.19 -17.19
CA SER A 240 -18.46 20.55 -15.78
C SER A 240 -16.98 20.78 -15.48
N LYS A 241 -16.08 20.41 -16.41
CA LYS A 241 -14.62 20.43 -16.22
C LYS A 241 -14.14 19.48 -15.11
N THR A 242 -14.79 18.32 -14.98
CA THR A 242 -14.46 17.34 -13.93
C THR A 242 -14.26 15.94 -14.47
N ALA A 243 -13.30 15.21 -13.92
CA ALA A 243 -13.19 13.77 -14.07
C ALA A 243 -13.38 13.13 -12.69
N THR A 244 -14.40 12.28 -12.54
CA THR A 244 -14.74 11.65 -11.27
C THR A 244 -14.41 10.16 -11.33
N LEU A 245 -13.59 9.71 -10.40
CA LEU A 245 -13.25 8.31 -10.18
C LEU A 245 -13.98 7.80 -8.94
N THR A 246 -15.09 7.11 -9.17
CA THR A 246 -15.79 6.36 -8.13
C THR A 246 -15.07 5.05 -7.89
N THR A 247 -14.67 4.80 -6.64
CA THR A 247 -14.05 3.52 -6.29
C THR A 247 -15.03 2.62 -5.59
N SER A 248 -14.82 1.31 -5.64
CA SER A 248 -15.51 0.39 -4.76
C SER A 248 -14.62 -0.71 -4.21
N TYR A 249 -14.44 -0.69 -2.89
CA TYR A 249 -13.59 -1.63 -2.18
C TYR A 249 -14.45 -2.67 -1.48
N THR A 250 -14.23 -3.93 -1.83
CA THR A 250 -14.82 -5.06 -1.13
C THR A 250 -13.76 -5.73 -0.30
N LEU A 251 -13.91 -5.67 1.03
CA LEU A 251 -13.19 -6.58 1.90
C LEU A 251 -14.10 -7.75 2.22
N GLY A 252 -13.64 -8.92 1.85
CA GLY A 252 -14.29 -10.19 2.12
C GLY A 252 -14.36 -10.56 3.59
N ARG A 253 -15.18 -11.56 3.92
CA ARG A 253 -15.22 -12.12 5.27
C ARG A 253 -13.92 -12.83 5.59
N MET A 254 -13.53 -12.79 6.86
CA MET A 254 -12.46 -13.62 7.39
C MET A 254 -12.93 -15.07 7.47
N THR A 255 -12.15 -15.99 6.91
CA THR A 255 -12.45 -17.43 6.94
C THR A 255 -11.69 -18.14 8.04
N ASP A 256 -10.45 -17.70 8.28
CA ASP A 256 -9.51 -18.30 9.22
C ASP A 256 -8.73 -17.20 9.95
N LEU A 257 -8.51 -17.40 11.25
CA LEU A 257 -7.67 -16.56 12.10
C LEU A 257 -6.81 -17.44 12.99
N TYR A 258 -5.50 -17.31 12.88
CA TYR A 258 -4.53 -17.94 13.76
C TYR A 258 -3.99 -16.90 14.72
N ILE A 259 -4.14 -17.12 16.02
CA ILE A 259 -3.52 -16.29 17.06
C ILE A 259 -2.26 -16.99 17.53
N LEU A 260 -1.11 -16.35 17.32
CA LEU A 260 0.21 -16.97 17.55
C LEU A 260 0.80 -16.63 18.91
N SER A 261 0.31 -15.55 19.53
CA SER A 261 0.80 -15.05 20.81
C SER A 261 -0.35 -14.40 21.59
N PRO A 262 -0.50 -14.70 22.89
CA PRO A 262 0.32 -15.60 23.71
C PRO A 262 0.09 -17.09 23.37
N THR A 263 1.04 -17.96 23.77
CA THR A 263 0.93 -19.42 23.63
C THR A 263 0.01 -20.02 24.70
N PRO A 264 -0.76 -21.09 24.41
CA PRO A 264 -0.77 -21.86 23.16
C PRO A 264 -1.46 -21.12 22.01
N ALA A 265 -0.92 -21.28 20.81
CA ALA A 265 -1.52 -20.72 19.61
C ALA A 265 -2.84 -21.43 19.28
N ILE A 266 -3.80 -20.67 18.77
CA ILE A 266 -5.14 -21.15 18.44
C ILE A 266 -5.50 -20.80 16.99
N HIS A 267 -6.38 -21.60 16.41
CA HIS A 267 -6.98 -21.40 15.10
C HIS A 267 -8.49 -21.22 15.27
N LEU A 268 -9.04 -20.15 14.74
CA LEU A 268 -10.47 -19.87 14.68
C LEU A 268 -10.95 -19.90 13.24
N ASN A 269 -12.11 -20.49 13.02
CA ASN A 269 -12.84 -20.41 11.76
C ASN A 269 -14.34 -20.24 12.04
N ALA A 270 -15.19 -20.39 11.02
CA ALA A 270 -16.64 -20.25 11.18
C ALA A 270 -17.29 -21.32 12.08
N ALA A 271 -16.66 -22.49 12.27
CA ALA A 271 -17.20 -23.62 13.02
C ALA A 271 -16.77 -23.64 14.49
N GLY A 272 -15.62 -23.07 14.84
CA GLY A 272 -15.15 -23.04 16.23
C GLY A 272 -13.70 -22.62 16.39
N THR A 273 -13.16 -22.90 17.59
CA THR A 273 -11.77 -22.67 17.96
C THR A 273 -11.06 -24.00 18.15
N TYR A 274 -9.89 -24.12 17.56
CA TYR A 274 -9.07 -25.32 17.51
C TYR A 274 -7.67 -25.01 18.04
N ASN A 275 -7.00 -26.02 18.60
CA ASN A 275 -5.56 -25.95 18.77
C ASN A 275 -4.85 -26.19 17.42
N LEU A 276 -3.53 -26.00 17.37
CA LEU A 276 -2.77 -26.23 16.12
C LEU A 276 -2.71 -27.70 15.67
N THR A 277 -3.18 -28.67 16.47
CA THR A 277 -3.32 -30.07 16.05
C THR A 277 -4.67 -30.37 15.41
N GLY A 278 -5.57 -29.36 15.33
CA GLY A 278 -6.91 -29.47 14.75
C GLY A 278 -7.96 -30.02 15.71
N TYR A 279 -7.63 -30.21 17.00
CA TYR A 279 -8.62 -30.58 18.01
C TYR A 279 -9.43 -29.35 18.43
N GLN A 280 -10.75 -29.46 18.40
CA GLN A 280 -11.64 -28.38 18.80
C GLN A 280 -11.57 -28.18 20.31
N ILE A 281 -11.20 -26.98 20.75
CA ILE A 281 -11.08 -26.61 22.17
C ILE A 281 -12.22 -25.71 22.65
N SER A 282 -12.97 -25.09 21.72
CA SER A 282 -14.16 -24.30 22.05
C SER A 282 -15.11 -24.21 20.85
N ASN A 283 -16.40 -24.01 21.13
CA ASN A 283 -17.42 -23.70 20.12
C ASN A 283 -17.42 -22.22 19.72
N GLN A 284 -16.63 -21.36 20.38
CA GLN A 284 -16.48 -19.97 19.99
C GLN A 284 -15.90 -19.92 18.57
N ASN A 285 -16.65 -19.33 17.63
CA ASN A 285 -16.17 -19.15 16.26
C ASN A 285 -15.44 -17.81 16.11
N ILE A 286 -14.83 -17.61 14.93
CA ILE A 286 -14.07 -16.41 14.58
C ILE A 286 -14.85 -15.10 14.79
N TYR A 287 -16.12 -15.07 14.40
CA TYR A 287 -16.96 -13.87 14.47
C TYR A 287 -17.31 -13.52 15.92
N GLN A 288 -17.68 -14.52 16.72
CA GLN A 288 -17.91 -14.37 18.15
C GLN A 288 -16.65 -13.93 18.89
N PHE A 289 -15.48 -14.45 18.50
CA PHE A 289 -14.21 -14.04 19.06
C PHE A 289 -13.91 -12.56 18.78
N LEU A 290 -13.96 -12.14 17.51
CA LEU A 290 -13.71 -10.76 17.11
C LEU A 290 -14.71 -9.78 17.76
N GLN A 291 -15.98 -10.15 17.84
CA GLN A 291 -17.01 -9.34 18.52
C GLN A 291 -16.77 -9.24 20.03
N SER A 292 -16.45 -10.36 20.71
CA SER A 292 -16.17 -10.37 22.16
C SER A 292 -14.94 -9.53 22.54
N ARG A 293 -14.04 -9.32 21.59
CA ARG A 293 -12.84 -8.49 21.69
C ARG A 293 -13.06 -7.06 21.19
N GLN A 294 -14.27 -6.74 20.71
CA GLN A 294 -14.63 -5.46 20.12
C GLN A 294 -13.66 -5.02 19.02
N MET A 295 -13.21 -5.98 18.20
CA MET A 295 -12.28 -5.70 17.11
C MET A 295 -12.99 -4.93 15.99
N LYS A 296 -12.39 -3.81 15.62
CA LYS A 296 -12.75 -2.95 14.48
C LYS A 296 -11.72 -3.11 13.37
N LEU A 297 -12.04 -2.56 12.21
CA LEU A 297 -11.14 -2.58 11.06
C LEU A 297 -11.10 -1.21 10.39
N SER A 298 -9.96 -0.89 9.79
CA SER A 298 -9.80 0.24 8.91
C SER A 298 -9.02 -0.12 7.65
N ILE A 299 -9.25 0.63 6.58
CA ILE A 299 -8.37 0.70 5.41
C ILE A 299 -7.53 1.97 5.53
N VAL A 300 -6.23 1.84 5.30
CA VAL A 300 -5.30 2.97 5.20
C VAL A 300 -4.97 3.21 3.73
N LEU A 301 -5.11 4.46 3.30
CA LEU A 301 -4.78 4.91 1.96
C LEU A 301 -3.88 6.15 2.03
N GLY A 302 -3.08 6.35 0.99
CA GLY A 302 -2.28 7.55 0.81
C GLY A 302 -2.69 8.28 -0.46
N ASN A 303 -2.85 9.60 -0.36
CA ASN A 303 -3.04 10.50 -1.48
C ASN A 303 -1.84 11.45 -1.60
N LYS A 304 -1.45 11.74 -2.84
CA LYS A 304 -0.44 12.73 -3.17
C LYS A 304 -0.91 13.60 -4.32
N ALA A 305 -0.68 14.91 -4.22
CA ALA A 305 -0.80 15.82 -5.35
C ALA A 305 0.51 16.60 -5.56
N ILE A 306 0.88 16.79 -6.82
CA ILE A 306 2.08 17.49 -7.25
C ILE A 306 1.67 18.54 -8.28
N LEU A 307 2.08 19.78 -8.03
CA LEU A 307 1.79 20.95 -8.86
C LEU A 307 3.05 21.80 -9.01
N ALA A 308 3.17 22.53 -10.12
CA ALA A 308 4.07 23.67 -10.23
C ALA A 308 3.52 24.87 -9.42
N GLY A 309 3.75 24.86 -8.10
CA GLY A 309 3.36 25.92 -7.15
C GLY A 309 3.01 25.39 -5.76
N THR A 310 2.58 26.28 -4.86
CA THR A 310 2.10 25.89 -3.52
C THR A 310 0.69 25.35 -3.57
N VAL A 311 0.47 24.21 -2.91
CA VAL A 311 -0.85 23.60 -2.72
C VAL A 311 -1.26 23.69 -1.26
N SER A 312 -2.57 23.78 -1.01
CA SER A 312 -3.15 23.65 0.31
C SER A 312 -4.27 22.62 0.28
N ASP A 313 -4.27 21.73 1.26
CA ASP A 313 -5.40 20.83 1.50
C ASP A 313 -6.30 21.41 2.57
N LYS A 314 -7.60 21.43 2.30
CA LYS A 314 -8.62 21.95 3.21
C LYS A 314 -9.82 21.04 3.26
N ASP A 315 -10.44 20.94 4.42
CA ASP A 315 -11.77 20.34 4.50
C ASP A 315 -12.85 21.27 3.91
N ASP A 316 -14.09 20.79 3.82
CA ASP A 316 -15.21 21.61 3.32
C ASP A 316 -15.54 22.83 4.22
N SER A 317 -15.03 22.89 5.45
CA SER A 317 -15.14 24.08 6.31
C SER A 317 -14.08 25.15 6.01
N GLY A 318 -13.07 24.79 5.20
CA GLY A 318 -11.91 25.61 4.89
C GLY A 318 -10.76 25.47 5.89
N ALA A 319 -10.88 24.58 6.88
CA ALA A 319 -9.81 24.29 7.82
C ALA A 319 -8.69 23.52 7.12
N SER A 320 -7.44 23.87 7.43
CA SER A 320 -6.28 23.20 6.83
C SER A 320 -6.25 21.74 7.25
N VAL A 321 -6.10 20.87 6.27
CA VAL A 321 -5.75 19.47 6.44
C VAL A 321 -4.24 19.39 6.18
N ASP A 322 -3.47 18.96 7.17
CA ASP A 322 -2.02 18.86 7.00
C ASP A 322 -1.51 17.48 7.43
N ASN A 323 -0.23 17.24 7.16
CA ASN A 323 0.43 15.97 7.44
C ASN A 323 0.85 15.80 8.91
N SER A 324 0.63 16.83 9.74
CA SER A 324 1.11 16.94 11.12
C SER A 324 -0.01 16.76 12.16
N ASN A 325 -1.26 16.84 11.73
CA ASN A 325 -2.42 16.67 12.60
C ASN A 325 -3.32 15.52 12.12
N SER A 326 -4.47 15.36 12.77
CA SER A 326 -5.50 14.43 12.32
C SER A 326 -6.82 15.17 12.29
N THR A 327 -7.46 15.17 11.13
CA THR A 327 -8.68 15.92 10.88
C THR A 327 -9.79 14.94 10.54
N ASP A 328 -10.93 15.07 11.23
CA ASP A 328 -12.13 14.30 10.89
C ASP A 328 -12.70 14.82 9.57
N VAL A 329 -12.84 13.91 8.60
CA VAL A 329 -13.39 14.20 7.27
C VAL A 329 -14.52 13.24 6.93
N THR A 330 -15.12 12.58 7.92
CA THR A 330 -16.14 11.53 7.76
C THR A 330 -17.34 11.96 6.92
N HIS A 331 -17.73 13.22 7.03
CA HIS A 331 -18.89 13.80 6.34
C HIS A 331 -18.52 14.96 5.44
N THR A 332 -17.24 15.04 5.06
CA THR A 332 -16.67 16.13 4.27
C THR A 332 -15.78 15.57 3.17
N ALA A 333 -15.13 16.46 2.44
CA ALA A 333 -14.04 16.13 1.53
C ALA A 333 -12.72 16.77 1.96
N VAL A 334 -11.62 16.25 1.42
CA VAL A 334 -10.35 16.99 1.34
C VAL A 334 -10.25 17.62 -0.04
N ASN A 335 -10.25 18.93 -0.08
CA ASN A 335 -10.09 19.74 -1.29
C ASN A 335 -8.64 20.21 -1.38
N THR A 336 -7.98 19.88 -2.49
CA THR A 336 -6.64 20.33 -2.82
C THR A 336 -6.75 21.48 -3.82
N ASP A 337 -6.31 22.67 -3.41
CA ASP A 337 -6.31 23.89 -4.20
C ASP A 337 -4.89 24.45 -4.33
N ALA A 338 -4.62 25.15 -5.43
CA ALA A 338 -3.42 25.97 -5.56
C ALA A 338 -3.54 27.24 -4.71
N SER A 339 -2.41 27.90 -4.41
CA SER A 339 -2.38 29.14 -3.62
C SER A 339 -3.21 30.29 -4.19
N ASP A 340 -3.49 30.28 -5.50
CA ASP A 340 -4.34 31.27 -6.19
C ASP A 340 -5.83 30.87 -6.26
N GLY A 341 -6.23 29.78 -5.58
CA GLY A 341 -7.61 29.29 -5.51
C GLY A 341 -8.03 28.42 -6.69
N ASP A 342 -7.10 28.03 -7.57
CA ASP A 342 -7.34 27.09 -8.65
C ASP A 342 -7.57 25.68 -8.09
N LYS A 343 -8.73 25.10 -8.40
CA LYS A 343 -9.12 23.76 -7.91
C LYS A 343 -8.34 22.69 -8.64
N ILE A 344 -7.81 21.73 -7.89
CA ILE A 344 -6.97 20.66 -8.44
C ILE A 344 -7.69 19.33 -8.29
N PHE A 345 -7.98 18.96 -7.05
CA PHE A 345 -8.43 17.62 -6.71
C PHE A 345 -9.34 17.63 -5.48
N ARG A 346 -10.28 16.70 -5.41
CA ARG A 346 -11.16 16.50 -4.26
C ARG A 346 -11.25 15.00 -3.96
N ALA A 347 -10.95 14.61 -2.72
CA ALA A 347 -11.28 13.30 -2.20
C ALA A 347 -12.52 13.43 -1.31
N ASP A 348 -13.65 12.90 -1.76
CA ASP A 348 -14.95 13.06 -1.10
C ASP A 348 -15.33 11.80 -0.31
N PHE A 349 -15.48 11.99 1.01
CA PHE A 349 -15.89 10.94 1.94
C PHE A 349 -17.35 11.09 2.37
N GLY A 350 -17.92 12.28 2.21
CA GLY A 350 -19.30 12.60 2.56
C GLY A 350 -20.33 11.94 1.66
N VAL A 351 -19.97 11.68 0.39
CA VAL A 351 -20.86 11.00 -0.58
C VAL A 351 -21.28 9.60 -0.09
N LYS A 352 -20.44 8.91 0.71
CA LYS A 352 -20.71 7.57 1.23
C LYS A 352 -20.39 7.45 2.72
N SER A 353 -21.20 8.12 3.54
CA SER A 353 -21.14 8.10 5.01
C SER A 353 -21.49 6.74 5.66
N LYS A 354 -21.89 5.73 4.87
CA LYS A 354 -22.20 4.39 5.36
C LYS A 354 -21.55 3.31 4.52
N TYR A 355 -21.10 2.24 5.17
CA TYR A 355 -20.65 1.01 4.52
C TYR A 355 -21.70 -0.08 4.65
N GLN A 356 -21.66 -1.03 3.71
CA GLN A 356 -22.51 -2.21 3.72
C GLN A 356 -21.80 -3.35 4.44
N LEU A 357 -22.39 -3.83 5.54
CA LEU A 357 -21.91 -5.00 6.28
C LEU A 357 -22.81 -6.20 5.98
N TYR A 358 -22.23 -7.24 5.38
CA TYR A 358 -22.94 -8.48 5.11
C TYR A 358 -22.67 -9.44 6.25
N ASN A 359 -23.61 -9.50 7.20
CA ASN A 359 -23.54 -10.43 8.31
C ASN A 359 -23.91 -11.82 7.78
N TYR A 360 -22.93 -12.72 7.68
CA TYR A 360 -23.17 -14.10 7.24
C TYR A 360 -23.37 -14.96 8.48
N THR A 361 -24.60 -15.02 8.97
CA THR A 361 -24.91 -16.00 10.02
C THR A 361 -25.10 -17.37 9.37
N ALA A 362 -24.09 -18.23 9.47
CA ALA A 362 -24.00 -19.61 8.93
C ALA A 362 -24.13 -19.82 7.40
N ASP A 363 -24.82 -18.96 6.65
CA ASP A 363 -24.98 -19.08 5.20
C ASP A 363 -23.95 -18.23 4.45
N SER A 364 -23.22 -18.78 3.48
CA SER A 364 -22.28 -18.03 2.63
C SER A 364 -22.93 -17.34 1.41
N SER A 365 -24.22 -17.59 1.19
CA SER A 365 -25.01 -17.02 0.09
C SER A 365 -25.85 -15.80 0.52
N GLU A 366 -25.78 -15.40 1.80
CA GLU A 366 -26.50 -14.26 2.34
C GLU A 366 -26.08 -12.95 1.64
N ASN A 367 -27.00 -12.36 0.88
CA ASN A 367 -26.76 -11.13 0.11
C ASN A 367 -27.38 -9.89 0.76
N THR A 368 -27.92 -10.02 1.96
CA THR A 368 -28.55 -8.91 2.68
C THR A 368 -27.51 -8.15 3.48
N ALA A 369 -27.27 -6.89 3.12
CA ALA A 369 -26.39 -6.02 3.87
C ALA A 369 -27.16 -5.13 4.85
N SER A 370 -26.54 -4.86 6.00
CA SER A 370 -26.97 -3.80 6.91
C SER A 370 -26.04 -2.59 6.76
N PRO A 371 -26.58 -1.37 6.61
CA PRO A 371 -25.76 -0.18 6.49
C PRO A 371 -25.30 0.33 7.87
N TYR A 372 -24.01 0.63 8.01
CA TYR A 372 -23.41 1.18 9.24
C TYR A 372 -22.60 2.43 8.96
N SER A 373 -22.52 3.35 9.94
CA SER A 373 -21.74 4.58 9.80
C SER A 373 -20.25 4.28 9.72
N VAL A 374 -19.58 4.88 8.74
CA VAL A 374 -18.12 4.88 8.62
C VAL A 374 -17.55 6.06 9.42
N ASN A 375 -16.30 5.96 9.85
CA ASN A 375 -15.52 7.11 10.34
C ASN A 375 -14.29 7.29 9.45
N VAL A 376 -14.05 8.51 8.96
CA VAL A 376 -12.90 8.83 8.11
C VAL A 376 -12.13 9.99 8.71
N ARG A 377 -10.81 9.84 8.81
CA ARG A 377 -9.93 10.94 9.22
C ARG A 377 -8.65 10.95 8.42
N THR A 378 -8.11 12.13 8.17
CA THR A 378 -6.70 12.26 7.85
C THR A 378 -5.87 12.01 9.11
N VAL A 379 -4.63 11.58 8.92
CA VAL A 379 -3.76 11.21 10.03
C VAL A 379 -2.37 11.82 9.91
N ASN A 380 -1.74 11.99 11.06
CA ASN A 380 -0.36 12.45 11.13
C ASN A 380 0.55 11.43 10.43
N VAL A 381 1.24 11.89 9.40
CA VAL A 381 2.06 11.01 8.55
C VAL A 381 3.24 10.44 9.33
N ASN A 382 3.84 11.17 10.28
CA ASN A 382 4.93 10.64 11.09
C ASN A 382 4.46 9.49 12.01
N ALA A 383 3.25 9.58 12.58
CA ALA A 383 2.67 8.54 13.42
C ALA A 383 2.48 7.22 12.66
N TRP A 384 2.04 7.32 11.40
CA TRP A 384 1.69 6.17 10.57
C TRP A 384 2.84 5.78 9.64
N ALA A 385 3.26 6.66 8.74
CA ALA A 385 4.36 6.38 7.82
C ALA A 385 5.73 6.20 8.50
N GLY A 386 5.93 6.77 9.69
CA GLY A 386 7.13 6.49 10.49
C GLY A 386 7.17 5.05 11.03
N ASN A 387 6.04 4.35 11.02
CA ASN A 387 5.95 2.99 11.51
C ASN A 387 6.57 2.00 10.52
N HIS A 388 7.50 1.18 11.00
CA HIS A 388 8.22 0.23 10.15
C HIS A 388 7.32 -0.82 9.49
N ALA A 389 6.10 -1.05 10.00
CA ALA A 389 5.12 -1.93 9.35
C ALA A 389 4.64 -1.41 7.99
N PHE A 390 4.68 -0.09 7.76
CA PHE A 390 4.28 0.54 6.49
C PHE A 390 5.48 0.95 5.62
N TRP A 391 6.71 0.62 6.02
CA TRP A 391 7.91 1.07 5.33
C TRP A 391 7.97 0.63 3.86
N PHE A 392 7.43 -0.54 3.53
CA PHE A 392 7.30 -1.02 2.15
C PHE A 392 6.45 -0.07 1.29
N GLN A 393 5.25 0.23 1.77
CA GLN A 393 4.29 1.09 1.09
C GLN A 393 4.80 2.54 1.01
N ASN A 394 5.45 3.02 2.07
CA ASN A 394 6.06 4.36 2.07
C ASN A 394 7.24 4.45 1.09
N ARG A 395 8.00 3.36 0.93
CA ARG A 395 9.09 3.31 -0.05
C ARG A 395 8.54 3.31 -1.46
N PHE A 396 7.46 2.57 -1.73
CA PHE A 396 6.73 2.61 -3.00
C PHE A 396 6.22 4.04 -3.32
N MET A 397 5.58 4.71 -2.36
CA MET A 397 5.11 6.09 -2.51
C MET A 397 6.24 7.13 -2.65
N GLY A 398 7.40 6.89 -2.02
CA GLY A 398 8.58 7.74 -2.09
C GLY A 398 9.29 7.78 -3.44
N PHE A 399 8.83 7.00 -4.43
CA PHE A 399 9.34 7.09 -5.81
C PHE A 399 8.68 8.18 -6.65
N LEU A 400 7.54 8.75 -6.22
CA LEU A 400 6.86 9.84 -6.93
C LEU A 400 7.76 11.07 -7.21
N PRO A 401 8.60 11.58 -6.28
CA PRO A 401 9.51 12.70 -6.57
C PRO A 401 10.62 12.37 -7.59
N LEU A 402 11.16 11.14 -7.56
CA LEU A 402 12.14 10.66 -8.57
C LEU A 402 11.49 10.47 -9.95
N PHE A 403 10.20 10.17 -9.94
CA PHE A 403 9.34 10.11 -11.12
C PHE A 403 9.15 11.50 -11.74
N VAL A 404 8.73 12.51 -10.97
CA VAL A 404 8.61 13.92 -11.44
C VAL A 404 9.90 14.43 -12.07
N ALA A 405 11.06 13.97 -11.56
CA ALA A 405 12.35 14.38 -12.08
C ALA A 405 12.68 13.93 -13.52
N ASN A 406 12.01 12.88 -14.01
CA ASN A 406 12.19 12.34 -15.36
C ASN A 406 10.97 12.60 -16.27
N VAL A 407 9.93 13.22 -15.72
CA VAL A 407 8.56 13.34 -16.23
C VAL A 407 8.39 14.49 -17.21
N ASP A 408 8.98 15.62 -16.89
CA ASP A 408 8.99 16.81 -17.73
C ASP A 408 10.21 17.66 -17.31
N PRO A 409 11.28 17.70 -18.12
CA PRO A 409 12.45 18.54 -17.85
C PRO A 409 12.08 20.02 -17.75
N GLY A 410 10.98 20.45 -18.38
CA GLY A 410 10.36 21.77 -18.29
C GLY A 410 9.68 22.01 -16.95
N LEU A 411 8.95 21.02 -16.41
CA LEU A 411 8.42 21.05 -15.04
C LEU A 411 9.56 20.99 -14.01
N ILE A 412 10.67 20.31 -14.31
CA ILE A 412 11.92 20.36 -13.54
C ILE A 412 12.72 21.65 -13.76
N GLN A 413 12.62 22.32 -14.90
CA GLN A 413 13.27 23.61 -15.17
C GLN A 413 12.48 24.75 -14.53
N GLN A 414 11.15 24.67 -14.56
CA GLN A 414 10.25 25.49 -13.74
C GLN A 414 10.41 25.12 -12.25
N ALA A 415 10.62 23.84 -11.91
CA ALA A 415 11.06 23.43 -10.59
C ALA A 415 12.42 23.97 -10.24
N LYS A 416 13.36 24.09 -11.18
CA LYS A 416 14.73 24.59 -10.92
C LYS A 416 14.78 26.10 -10.87
N ALA A 417 13.94 26.79 -11.62
CA ALA A 417 13.73 28.23 -11.56
C ALA A 417 12.90 28.64 -10.34
N GLY A 418 12.07 27.72 -9.82
CA GLY A 418 11.29 27.83 -8.59
C GLY A 418 11.63 26.75 -7.56
N LEU A 419 12.92 26.40 -7.39
CA LEU A 419 13.43 25.25 -6.57
C LEU A 419 13.28 25.45 -5.06
N ILE A 420 12.41 26.37 -4.70
CA ILE A 420 12.02 26.73 -3.34
C ILE A 420 10.55 26.30 -3.09
N ASP A 421 9.69 26.12 -4.12
CA ASP A 421 8.23 26.02 -3.94
C ASP A 421 7.52 24.86 -4.68
N PHE A 422 8.14 23.69 -4.86
CA PHE A 422 7.35 22.47 -5.10
C PHE A 422 6.70 22.05 -3.79
N THR A 423 5.39 22.28 -3.66
CA THR A 423 4.65 21.82 -2.49
C THR A 423 3.96 20.51 -2.81
N VAL A 424 4.21 19.50 -1.99
CA VAL A 424 3.57 18.20 -2.07
C VAL A 424 2.44 18.21 -1.05
N SER A 425 1.20 18.07 -1.51
CA SER A 425 0.12 17.62 -0.65
C SER A 425 0.36 16.13 -0.40
N ASP A 426 0.61 15.77 0.85
CA ASP A 426 0.75 14.39 1.32
C ASP A 426 -0.15 14.20 2.53
N TYR A 427 -1.26 13.51 2.35
CA TYR A 427 -2.04 13.06 3.48
C TYR A 427 -2.29 11.56 3.40
N LEU A 428 -2.15 10.94 4.57
CA LEU A 428 -2.69 9.63 4.83
C LEU A 428 -4.09 9.81 5.40
N TYR A 429 -4.99 8.92 5.03
CA TYR A 429 -6.32 8.87 5.63
C TYR A 429 -6.71 7.43 5.92
N ILE A 430 -7.56 7.31 6.93
CA ILE A 430 -8.03 6.05 7.47
C ILE A 430 -9.53 6.04 7.39
N ILE A 431 -10.06 5.04 6.71
CA ILE A 431 -11.49 4.74 6.67
C ILE A 431 -11.73 3.60 7.65
N SER A 432 -12.47 3.87 8.72
CA SER A 432 -12.73 2.96 9.83
C SER A 432 -14.15 2.42 9.81
N TYR A 433 -14.27 1.13 10.06
CA TYR A 433 -15.49 0.32 10.07
C TYR A 433 -15.74 -0.16 11.51
N PRO A 434 -16.52 0.58 12.30
CA PRO A 434 -16.61 0.34 13.75
C PRO A 434 -17.42 -0.91 14.11
N THR A 435 -18.17 -1.44 13.14
CA THR A 435 -18.99 -2.65 13.25
C THR A 435 -18.54 -3.62 12.16
N TRP A 436 -17.44 -4.32 12.40
CA TRP A 436 -16.87 -5.26 11.43
C TRP A 436 -17.03 -6.73 11.84
N GLY A 437 -16.49 -7.12 13.00
CA GLY A 437 -16.63 -8.48 13.53
C GLY A 437 -16.08 -9.61 12.64
N GLY A 438 -15.31 -9.31 11.58
CA GLY A 438 -14.79 -10.31 10.62
C GLY A 438 -15.66 -10.52 9.39
N TYR A 439 -16.76 -9.79 9.23
CA TYR A 439 -17.69 -9.92 8.11
C TYR A 439 -17.25 -9.13 6.87
N LYS A 440 -17.96 -9.35 5.75
CA LYS A 440 -17.69 -8.64 4.50
C LYS A 440 -18.15 -7.19 4.60
N ILE A 441 -17.31 -6.29 4.11
CA ILE A 441 -17.57 -4.86 3.98
C ILE A 441 -17.51 -4.48 2.50
N VAL A 442 -18.44 -3.62 2.08
CA VAL A 442 -18.33 -2.87 0.82
C VAL A 442 -18.39 -1.38 1.14
N HIS A 443 -17.35 -0.64 0.76
CA HIS A 443 -17.23 0.79 0.99
C HIS A 443 -16.23 1.44 0.02
N ASP A 444 -16.42 2.72 -0.22
CA ASP A 444 -16.02 3.40 -1.44
C ASP A 444 -15.78 4.89 -1.14
N PRO A 445 -14.58 5.45 -1.37
CA PRO A 445 -14.41 6.90 -1.56
C PRO A 445 -14.60 7.30 -3.04
N ASP A 446 -14.93 8.57 -3.28
CA ASP A 446 -14.97 9.17 -4.61
C ASP A 446 -13.87 10.23 -4.77
N TYR A 447 -13.20 10.24 -5.91
CA TYR A 447 -12.18 11.23 -6.25
C TYR A 447 -12.64 12.07 -7.43
N THR A 448 -12.34 13.37 -7.42
CA THR A 448 -12.67 14.28 -8.52
C THR A 448 -11.48 15.16 -8.86
N ALA A 449 -11.02 15.08 -10.10
CA ALA A 449 -10.06 15.98 -10.69
C ALA A 449 -10.77 17.14 -11.40
N PHE A 450 -10.29 18.37 -11.18
CA PHE A 450 -10.79 19.56 -11.87
C PHE A 450 -9.83 19.93 -12.99
N TYR A 451 -10.25 19.78 -14.24
CA TYR A 451 -9.36 19.86 -15.40
C TYR A 451 -9.88 20.79 -16.49
N THR A 452 -8.97 21.32 -17.31
CA THR A 452 -9.33 22.06 -18.53
C THR A 452 -9.41 21.09 -19.71
N PRO A 453 -10.57 20.97 -20.37
CA PRO A 453 -10.70 20.18 -21.57
C PRO A 453 -9.80 20.72 -22.68
N ALA A 454 -9.03 19.83 -23.31
CA ALA A 454 -8.19 20.12 -24.45
C ALA A 454 -8.39 19.05 -25.53
N SER A 455 -7.97 19.35 -26.75
CA SER A 455 -7.71 18.28 -27.73
C SER A 455 -6.72 17.28 -27.12
N ASN A 456 -6.94 15.98 -27.35
CA ASN A 456 -6.14 14.91 -26.76
C ASN A 456 -4.66 15.30 -26.74
N VAL A 457 -4.10 15.45 -25.54
CA VAL A 457 -2.73 15.88 -25.39
C VAL A 457 -1.82 14.75 -25.83
N GLY A 458 -1.00 15.05 -26.84
CA GLY A 458 0.09 14.21 -27.27
C GLY A 458 1.10 14.05 -26.14
N LEU A 459 0.97 12.93 -25.45
CA LEU A 459 2.02 12.16 -24.81
C LEU A 459 2.79 12.73 -23.60
N LEU A 460 2.55 12.05 -22.48
CA LEU A 460 3.50 11.84 -21.39
C LEU A 460 3.89 10.34 -21.33
N THR A 461 4.41 9.79 -22.43
CA THR A 461 4.80 8.37 -22.53
C THR A 461 5.99 8.06 -21.65
N ALA A 462 6.95 8.99 -21.56
CA ALA A 462 8.10 8.85 -20.67
C ALA A 462 7.67 8.72 -19.19
N ILE A 463 6.59 9.42 -18.81
CA ILE A 463 5.99 9.41 -17.46
C ILE A 463 5.48 8.02 -17.11
N PHE A 464 4.58 7.45 -17.93
CA PHE A 464 3.92 6.20 -17.56
C PHE A 464 4.84 4.99 -17.68
N LEU A 465 5.81 5.02 -18.62
CA LEU A 465 6.90 4.04 -18.64
C LEU A 465 7.77 4.14 -17.38
N ALA A 466 8.04 5.34 -16.86
CA ALA A 466 8.83 5.54 -15.64
C ALA A 466 8.04 5.22 -14.34
N VAL A 467 6.75 5.57 -14.25
CA VAL A 467 5.86 5.15 -13.14
C VAL A 467 5.89 3.65 -13.00
N ALA A 468 5.80 2.97 -14.12
CA ALA A 468 5.56 1.55 -14.09
C ALA A 468 6.87 0.75 -13.87
N VAL A 469 8.03 1.33 -14.21
CA VAL A 469 9.35 0.93 -13.66
C VAL A 469 9.42 1.13 -12.15
N ALA A 470 9.02 2.31 -11.65
CA ALA A 470 9.13 2.65 -10.23
C ALA A 470 8.21 1.81 -9.34
N ALA A 471 6.97 1.59 -9.79
CA ALA A 471 5.97 0.77 -9.13
C ALA A 471 6.31 -0.72 -9.17
N GLY A 472 6.76 -1.24 -10.32
CA GLY A 472 7.10 -2.66 -10.46
C GLY A 472 8.43 -3.07 -9.85
N VAL A 473 9.45 -2.19 -9.91
CA VAL A 473 10.85 -2.57 -9.59
C VAL A 473 11.40 -1.83 -8.37
N GLY A 474 11.00 -0.59 -8.10
CA GLY A 474 11.56 0.18 -6.97
C GLY A 474 11.10 -0.33 -5.59
N GLY A 475 9.79 -0.47 -5.39
CA GLY A 475 9.20 -0.85 -4.11
C GLY A 475 9.39 -2.32 -3.77
N LEU A 476 9.13 -3.21 -4.73
CA LEU A 476 9.24 -4.66 -4.56
C LEU A 476 10.69 -5.10 -4.27
N PHE A 477 11.69 -4.56 -4.98
CA PHE A 477 13.09 -4.96 -4.79
C PHE A 477 13.76 -4.34 -3.56
N ALA A 478 13.44 -3.09 -3.21
CA ALA A 478 13.99 -2.47 -2.01
C ALA A 478 13.60 -3.23 -0.73
N PHE A 479 12.42 -3.85 -0.74
CA PHE A 479 11.90 -4.69 0.34
C PHE A 479 12.39 -6.12 0.29
N LEU A 480 12.33 -6.77 -0.88
CA LEU A 480 12.75 -8.18 -0.97
C LEU A 480 14.28 -8.35 -0.84
N PHE A 481 15.10 -7.37 -1.26
CA PHE A 481 16.56 -7.57 -1.42
C PHE A 481 17.46 -6.54 -0.75
N ARG A 482 17.03 -5.90 0.34
CA ARG A 482 18.01 -5.29 1.23
C ARG A 482 18.84 -6.40 1.87
N LYS A 483 19.95 -6.80 1.22
CA LYS A 483 21.08 -7.42 1.90
C LYS A 483 21.44 -6.47 3.04
N ARG A 484 21.02 -6.79 4.27
CA ARG A 484 21.74 -6.29 5.43
C ARG A 484 23.17 -6.76 5.18
N ARG A 485 24.10 -5.83 4.96
CA ARG A 485 25.49 -6.11 5.30
C ARG A 485 25.43 -6.50 6.77
N ALA A 486 25.42 -7.80 7.04
CA ALA A 486 25.68 -8.29 8.37
C ALA A 486 27.03 -7.67 8.72
N ALA A 487 27.08 -6.78 9.70
CA ALA A 487 28.33 -6.45 10.34
C ALA A 487 28.92 -7.80 10.74
N GLY A 488 30.02 -8.18 10.09
CA GLY A 488 30.69 -9.44 10.35
C GLY A 488 31.00 -9.49 11.84
N ILE A 489 30.31 -10.37 12.55
CA ILE A 489 30.74 -10.81 13.87
C ILE A 489 32.02 -11.58 13.58
N ALA A 490 33.16 -10.91 13.72
CA ALA A 490 34.45 -11.56 13.77
C ALA A 490 34.42 -12.48 14.98
N VAL A 491 34.21 -13.78 14.73
CA VAL A 491 34.42 -14.82 15.72
C VAL A 491 35.93 -14.89 15.93
N SER A 492 36.39 -14.26 17.00
CA SER A 492 37.74 -14.38 17.51
C SER A 492 38.01 -15.84 17.89
N GLY A 493 38.93 -16.49 17.19
CA GLY A 493 39.42 -17.80 17.57
C GLY A 493 40.42 -18.40 16.59
N VAL A 494 41.69 -18.45 17.03
CA VAL A 494 42.80 -19.33 16.58
C VAL A 494 43.74 -18.80 15.46
N GLY A 495 44.77 -18.05 15.91
CA GLY A 495 46.22 -17.90 15.54
C GLY A 495 46.78 -18.10 14.11
N PRO A 496 48.09 -17.82 13.85
CA PRO A 496 49.16 -17.40 14.78
C PRO A 496 50.03 -16.18 14.34
N THR A 497 50.66 -15.53 15.34
CA THR A 497 51.98 -14.84 15.34
C THR A 497 52.44 -13.92 14.18
N GLY A 498 52.63 -12.63 14.47
CA GLY A 498 53.48 -11.69 13.70
C GLY A 498 53.37 -10.25 14.23
N PRO A 499 54.45 -9.43 14.25
CA PRO A 499 54.72 -8.47 15.33
C PRO A 499 54.01 -7.12 15.22
N SER A 500 53.69 -6.54 16.38
CA SER A 500 53.20 -5.16 16.54
C SER A 500 54.23 -4.10 16.12
N PRO A 501 53.78 -2.98 15.53
CA PRO A 501 54.50 -1.72 15.59
C PRO A 501 53.76 -0.67 16.45
N THR A 502 54.40 -0.38 17.59
CA THR A 502 54.73 0.93 18.21
C THR A 502 53.84 2.18 18.05
N GLN A 503 53.67 2.84 19.22
CA GLN A 503 53.09 4.15 19.56
C GLN A 503 53.69 5.39 18.84
N ASP A 504 52.77 6.33 18.56
CA ASP A 504 52.84 7.82 18.64
C ASP A 504 53.81 8.64 17.75
N PRO A 505 53.62 9.97 17.57
CA PRO A 505 52.55 10.87 18.08
C PRO A 505 51.88 11.82 17.03
N THR A 506 50.76 12.41 17.48
CA THR A 506 50.05 13.60 16.99
C THR A 506 50.91 14.87 16.76
N PRO A 507 50.51 15.75 15.82
CA PRO A 507 50.82 17.19 15.87
C PRO A 507 49.60 18.06 16.22
N SER A 508 49.82 18.96 17.17
CA SER A 508 48.93 19.98 17.73
C SER A 508 48.72 21.17 16.79
N GLY A 509 47.49 21.67 16.71
CA GLY A 509 47.15 22.94 16.07
C GLY A 509 47.27 24.15 17.01
N PRO A 510 47.42 25.38 16.49
CA PRO A 510 47.64 26.57 17.31
C PRO A 510 46.33 27.19 17.86
N THR A 511 46.47 27.76 19.05
CA THR A 511 45.48 28.41 19.92
C THR A 511 45.00 29.79 19.44
N ILE A 512 43.71 30.09 19.64
CA ILE A 512 43.10 31.42 19.48
C ILE A 512 42.90 32.05 20.88
N PRO A 513 43.27 33.32 21.12
CA PRO A 513 43.08 33.99 22.41
C PRO A 513 41.76 34.78 22.54
N GLY A 514 41.08 34.52 23.67
CA GLY A 514 40.26 35.42 24.49
C GLY A 514 39.31 36.45 23.85
N ARG A 515 38.01 36.20 23.94
CA ARG A 515 37.15 36.78 24.99
C ARG A 515 35.85 36.00 25.14
#